data_AF-A0A920F1J0-F1
#
_entry.id   AF-A0A920F1J0-F1
#
_cell.length_a   1.000
_cell.length_b   1.000
_cell.length_c   1.000
_cell.angle_alpha   90.00
_cell.angle_beta   90.00
_cell.angle_gamma   90.00
#
_symmetry.space_group_name_H-M   'P 1'
#
loop_
_entity.id
_entity.type
_entity.pdbx_description
1 polymer ?
#
loop_
_entity_poly.entity_id
_entity_poly.type
_entity_poly.pdbx_seq_one_letter_code
_entity_poly.pdbx_strand_id
1 'polypeptide(L)'
;MLSQFLQLHTKKVKKNDSLGKEFDTFTVYHPVVKEMFGTDENLPEYVVTAHNVDPYFRVKMQGVVQKYIDSSISSTVNLAEETTVDTVADIYMTAYKADLKGITVYREGSREGIFDY
;
A
#
# COMPACT_ATOMS: atom_id res chain seq x y z
N MET A 1 -6.42 7.98 -5.48
CA MET A 1 -5.06 8.45 -5.11
C MET A 1 -4.99 8.78 -3.60
N LEU A 2 -5.34 7.83 -2.73
CA LEU A 2 -5.33 8.04 -1.26
C LEU A 2 -4.61 6.91 -0.50
N SER A 3 -4.06 5.93 -1.22
CA SER A 3 -3.42 4.76 -0.60
C SER A 3 -1.95 4.96 -0.22
N GLN A 4 -1.35 6.12 -0.49
CA GLN A 4 0.12 6.33 -0.39
C GLN A 4 0.58 7.03 0.89
N PHE A 5 -0.31 7.54 1.76
CA PHE A 5 0.09 8.40 2.87
C PHE A 5 0.49 7.67 4.16
N LEU A 6 0.31 6.35 4.25
CA LEU A 6 0.62 5.54 5.44
C LEU A 6 1.85 4.63 5.24
N GLN A 7 2.78 5.03 4.37
CA GLN A 7 3.97 4.23 4.10
C GLN A 7 5.12 4.66 5.02
N LEU A 8 5.56 3.74 5.88
CA LEU A 8 6.89 3.80 6.50
C LEU A 8 7.90 3.69 5.36
N HIS A 9 8.86 4.59 5.33
CA HIS A 9 9.81 4.59 4.24
C HIS A 9 11.21 4.94 4.72
N THR A 10 12.18 4.22 4.17
CA THR A 10 13.59 4.44 4.45
C THR A 10 14.10 5.58 3.59
N LYS A 11 14.68 6.63 4.20
CA LYS A 11 15.37 7.69 3.45
C LYS A 11 16.88 7.44 3.47
N LYS A 12 17.48 7.35 2.29
CA LYS A 12 18.93 7.46 2.11
C LYS A 12 19.28 8.93 1.91
N VAL A 13 20.13 9.49 2.77
CA VAL A 13 20.64 10.86 2.63
C VAL A 13 22.13 10.78 2.29
N LYS A 14 22.54 11.47 1.22
CA LYS A 14 23.94 11.53 0.81
C LYS A 14 24.69 12.47 1.75
N LYS A 15 25.72 11.97 2.45
CA LYS A 15 26.64 12.84 3.20
C LYS A 15 27.44 13.68 2.21
N ASN A 16 27.56 14.98 2.47
CA ASN A 16 28.31 15.92 1.64
C ASN A 16 29.79 15.97 2.07
N ASP A 17 30.41 14.80 2.24
CA ASP A 17 31.85 14.71 2.44
C ASP A 17 32.53 14.64 1.07
N SER A 18 33.68 15.30 0.98
CA SER A 18 34.47 15.57 -0.24
C SER A 18 34.92 14.32 -1.03
N LEU A 19 34.56 13.11 -0.59
CA LEU A 19 34.80 11.82 -1.25
C LEU A 19 33.54 10.97 -1.52
N GLY A 20 32.35 11.58 -1.51
CA GLY A 20 31.22 11.21 -2.39
C GLY A 20 30.66 9.78 -2.40
N LYS A 21 30.88 8.93 -1.39
CA LYS A 21 30.44 7.52 -1.40
C LYS A 21 29.81 7.00 -0.09
N GLU A 22 29.28 7.87 0.78
CA GLU A 22 28.58 7.40 1.97
C GLU A 22 27.11 7.84 1.97
N PHE A 23 26.21 6.86 2.12
CA PHE A 23 24.77 7.04 2.24
C PHE A 23 24.37 6.64 3.67
N ASP A 24 23.84 7.60 4.43
CA ASP A 24 23.22 7.27 5.71
C ASP A 24 21.78 6.85 5.46
N THR A 25 21.38 5.74 6.07
CA THR A 25 20.04 5.18 5.98
C THR A 25 19.30 5.51 7.27
N PHE A 26 18.22 6.29 7.19
CA PHE A 26 17.39 6.61 8.35
C PHE A 26 15.97 6.05 8.15
N THR A 27 15.45 5.37 9.16
CA THR A 27 14.05 4.96 9.23
C THR A 27 13.19 6.18 9.54
N VAL A 28 12.28 6.53 8.64
CA VAL A 28 11.35 7.64 8.84
C VAL A 28 10.01 7.10 9.28
N TYR A 29 9.64 7.39 10.52
CA TYR A 29 8.32 7.05 11.07
C TYR A 29 7.28 8.08 10.66
N HIS A 30 6.05 7.63 10.47
CA HIS A 30 4.92 8.54 10.31
C HIS A 30 4.76 9.37 11.60
N PRO A 31 4.54 10.70 11.54
CA PRO A 31 4.52 11.56 12.72
C PRO A 31 3.58 11.08 13.84
N VAL A 32 2.39 10.63 13.46
CA VAL A 32 1.39 10.07 14.40
C VAL A 32 1.87 8.78 15.07
N VAL A 33 2.55 7.91 14.33
CA VAL A 33 3.09 6.66 14.90
C VAL A 33 4.20 6.97 15.90
N LYS A 34 5.07 7.92 15.58
CA LYS A 34 6.13 8.37 16.49
C LYS A 34 5.58 9.02 17.75
N GLU A 35 4.53 9.84 17.63
CA GLU A 35 3.90 10.52 18.76
C GLU A 35 3.14 9.55 19.68
N MET A 36 2.39 8.61 19.12
CA MET A 36 1.53 7.71 19.89
C MET A 36 2.24 6.44 20.38
N PHE A 37 3.17 5.89 19.58
CA PHE A 37 3.77 4.58 19.82
C PHE A 37 5.30 4.60 19.90
N GLY A 38 5.95 5.72 19.55
CA GLY A 38 7.40 5.88 19.60
C GLY A 38 8.14 5.18 18.45
N THR A 39 7.94 3.86 18.31
CA THR A 39 8.54 3.00 17.29
C THR A 39 7.49 2.14 16.58
N ASP A 40 7.90 1.42 15.54
CA ASP A 40 7.06 0.48 14.79
C ASP A 40 7.14 -0.97 15.31
N GLU A 41 7.98 -1.23 16.32
CA GLU A 41 8.22 -2.57 16.85
C GLU A 41 7.02 -3.18 17.59
N ASN A 42 6.15 -2.35 18.16
CA ASN A 42 5.03 -2.80 18.99
C ASN A 42 3.74 -2.03 18.69
N LEU A 43 3.36 -2.02 17.41
CA LEU A 43 2.13 -1.39 16.96
C LEU A 43 0.91 -2.26 17.29
N PRO A 44 -0.22 -1.65 17.70
CA PRO A 44 -1.48 -2.37 17.85
C PRO A 44 -1.92 -3.01 16.53
N GLU A 45 -2.63 -4.14 16.61
CA GLU A 45 -3.09 -4.92 15.44
C GLU A 45 -3.94 -4.10 14.45
N TYR A 46 -4.64 -3.06 14.93
CA TYR A 46 -5.44 -2.18 14.07
C TYR A 46 -4.62 -1.17 13.26
N VAL A 47 -3.31 -1.01 13.54
CA VAL A 47 -2.40 -0.13 12.81
C VAL A 47 -1.72 -0.94 11.71
N VAL A 48 -2.43 -1.13 10.61
CA VAL A 48 -1.95 -1.90 9.45
C VAL A 48 -1.52 -0.99 8.30
N THR A 49 -0.48 -1.40 7.59
CA THR A 49 -0.05 -0.77 6.35
C THR A 49 -0.90 -1.26 5.17
N ALA A 50 -0.96 -0.49 4.09
CA ALA A 50 -1.81 -0.81 2.94
C ALA A 50 -1.47 -2.16 2.25
N HIS A 51 -0.25 -2.66 2.43
CA HIS A 51 0.23 -3.94 1.88
C HIS A 51 -0.19 -5.15 2.72
N ASN A 52 -0.45 -4.92 4.01
CA ASN A 52 -0.83 -5.97 4.95
C ASN A 52 -2.35 -6.12 5.09
N VAL A 53 -3.13 -5.38 4.29
CA VAL A 53 -4.60 -5.49 4.28
C VAL A 53 -5.02 -6.63 3.36
N ASP A 54 -5.85 -7.54 3.86
CA ASP A 54 -6.46 -8.60 3.05
C ASP A 54 -7.17 -8.01 1.82
N PRO A 55 -6.78 -8.41 0.60
CA PRO A 55 -7.38 -7.88 -0.63
C PRO A 55 -8.89 -8.19 -0.73
N TYR A 56 -9.35 -9.35 -0.25
CA TYR A 56 -10.77 -9.72 -0.32
C TYR A 56 -11.61 -8.89 0.63
N PHE A 57 -11.13 -8.69 1.86
CA PHE A 57 -11.73 -7.76 2.80
C PHE A 57 -11.83 -6.35 2.18
N ARG A 58 -10.79 -5.89 1.50
CA ARG A 58 -10.77 -4.57 0.86
C ARG A 58 -11.78 -4.45 -0.27
N VAL A 59 -11.95 -5.48 -1.10
CA VAL A 59 -12.99 -5.55 -2.14
C VAL A 59 -14.38 -5.48 -1.52
N LYS A 60 -14.63 -6.27 -0.46
CA LYS A 60 -15.92 -6.30 0.23
C LYS A 60 -16.25 -4.93 0.85
N MET A 61 -15.28 -4.29 1.50
CA MET A 61 -15.41 -2.95 2.05
C MET A 61 -15.78 -1.94 0.96
N GLN A 62 -15.08 -1.97 -0.18
CA GLN A 62 -15.40 -1.09 -1.31
C GLN A 62 -16.82 -1.37 -1.85
N GLY A 63 -17.25 -2.63 -1.91
CA GLY A 63 -18.58 -3.02 -2.35
C GLY A 63 -19.70 -2.46 -1.46
N VAL A 64 -19.49 -2.50 -0.13
CA VAL A 64 -20.44 -1.89 0.82
C VAL A 64 -20.57 -0.39 0.59
N VAL A 65 -19.45 0.31 0.40
CA VAL A 65 -19.44 1.77 0.17
C VAL A 65 -20.05 2.13 -1.19
N GLN A 66 -19.76 1.34 -2.23
CA GLN A 66 -20.22 1.59 -3.60
C GLN A 66 -21.75 1.64 -3.74
N LYS A 67 -22.50 0.97 -2.86
CA LYS A 67 -23.98 1.01 -2.81
C LYS A 67 -24.54 2.40 -2.58
N TYR A 68 -23.76 3.28 -1.95
CA TYR A 68 -24.15 4.64 -1.59
C TYR A 68 -23.48 5.70 -2.47
N ILE A 69 -22.77 5.28 -3.53
CA ILE A 69 -22.04 6.17 -4.43
C ILE A 69 -22.52 5.93 -5.86
N ASP A 70 -22.96 6.99 -6.52
CA ASP A 70 -23.46 7.04 -7.90
C ASP A 70 -22.33 6.98 -8.94
N SER A 71 -21.18 7.54 -8.61
CA SER A 71 -19.92 7.49 -9.35
C SER A 71 -19.09 6.25 -8.97
N SER A 72 -17.93 6.06 -9.60
CA SER A 72 -16.99 4.97 -9.28
C SER A 72 -15.95 5.41 -8.22
N ILE A 73 -15.47 4.46 -7.44
CA ILE A 73 -14.47 4.71 -6.39
C ILE A 73 -13.06 4.50 -6.94
N SER A 74 -12.20 5.52 -6.84
CA SER A 74 -10.77 5.43 -7.18
C SER A 74 -9.95 4.88 -6.00
N SER A 75 -9.93 3.55 -5.87
CA SER A 75 -9.16 2.82 -4.86
C SER A 75 -8.30 1.73 -5.51
N THR A 76 -7.09 1.54 -5.00
CA THR A 76 -6.14 0.53 -5.48
C THR A 76 -5.98 -0.56 -4.45
N VAL A 77 -6.21 -1.82 -4.82
CA VAL A 77 -5.85 -2.99 -4.03
C VAL A 77 -4.37 -3.30 -4.29
N ASN A 78 -3.52 -3.17 -3.28
CA ASN A 78 -2.10 -3.52 -3.38
C ASN A 78 -1.95 -5.01 -3.09
N LEU A 79 -1.17 -5.70 -3.91
CA LEU A 79 -0.89 -7.12 -3.82
C LEU A 79 0.61 -7.34 -3.74
N ALA A 80 1.02 -8.34 -2.95
CA ALA A 80 2.41 -8.71 -2.82
C ALA A 80 2.97 -9.27 -4.14
N GLU A 81 4.29 -9.19 -4.30
CA GLU A 81 4.98 -9.59 -5.54
C GLU A 81 4.72 -11.06 -5.89
N GLU A 82 4.63 -11.96 -4.91
CA GLU A 82 4.38 -13.39 -5.11
C GLU A 82 2.92 -13.73 -5.48
N THR A 83 2.02 -12.75 -5.53
CA THR A 83 0.60 -12.99 -5.82
C THR A 83 0.42 -13.59 -7.22
N THR A 84 -0.26 -14.73 -7.29
CA THR A 84 -0.49 -15.48 -8.54
C THR A 84 -1.53 -14.82 -9.43
N VAL A 85 -1.49 -15.13 -10.72
CA VAL A 85 -2.48 -14.67 -11.70
C VAL A 85 -3.90 -15.13 -11.33
N ASP A 86 -4.04 -16.36 -10.81
CA ASP A 86 -5.32 -16.91 -10.38
C ASP A 86 -5.93 -16.09 -9.24
N THR A 87 -5.13 -15.70 -8.25
CA THR A 87 -5.58 -14.83 -7.15
C THR A 87 -6.05 -13.47 -7.68
N VAL A 88 -5.36 -12.90 -8.67
CA VAL A 88 -5.78 -11.64 -9.29
C VAL A 88 -7.11 -11.82 -10.04
N ALA A 89 -7.29 -12.94 -10.75
CA ALA A 89 -8.55 -13.28 -11.42
C ALA A 89 -9.70 -13.43 -10.42
N ASP A 90 -9.46 -14.08 -9.29
CA ASP A 90 -10.43 -14.25 -8.21
C ASP A 90 -10.80 -12.91 -7.56
N ILE A 91 -9.85 -11.99 -7.42
CA ILE A 91 -10.13 -10.61 -6.97
C ILE A 91 -11.05 -9.89 -7.95
N TYR A 92 -10.81 -9.99 -9.25
CA TYR A 92 -11.71 -9.41 -10.26
C TYR A 92 -13.11 -10.03 -10.20
N MET A 93 -13.19 -11.35 -10.06
CA MET A 93 -14.47 -12.05 -9.94
C MET A 93 -15.22 -11.68 -8.65
N THR A 94 -14.49 -11.49 -7.55
CA THR A 94 -15.05 -11.04 -6.28
C THR A 94 -15.58 -9.61 -6.38
N ALA A 95 -14.85 -8.73 -7.05
CA ALA A 95 -15.27 -7.34 -7.29
C ALA A 95 -16.55 -7.28 -8.13
N TYR A 96 -16.64 -8.11 -9.17
CA TYR A 96 -17.85 -8.24 -9.99
C TYR A 96 -19.05 -8.71 -9.16
N LYS A 97 -18.88 -9.76 -8.35
CA LYS A 97 -19.92 -10.26 -7.44
C LYS A 97 -20.33 -9.27 -6.35
N ALA A 98 -19.48 -8.30 -6.04
CA ALA A 98 -19.72 -7.25 -5.06
C ALA A 98 -20.35 -5.99 -5.66
N ASP A 99 -20.82 -6.03 -6.91
CA ASP A 99 -21.42 -4.91 -7.65
C ASP A 99 -20.50 -3.68 -7.76
N LEU A 100 -19.18 -3.90 -7.82
CA LEU A 100 -18.23 -2.81 -8.06
C LEU A 100 -18.28 -2.34 -9.52
N LYS A 101 -18.34 -1.02 -9.70
CA LYS A 101 -18.28 -0.37 -11.02
C LYS A 101 -16.88 -0.44 -11.66
N GLY A 102 -15.88 -0.75 -10.86
CA GLY A 102 -14.50 -0.87 -11.29
C GLY A 102 -13.59 -1.21 -10.11
N ILE A 103 -12.45 -1.80 -10.42
CA ILE A 103 -11.41 -2.14 -9.44
C ILE A 103 -10.04 -1.91 -10.07
N THR A 104 -9.13 -1.37 -9.29
CA THR A 104 -7.72 -1.19 -9.69
C THR A 104 -6.86 -2.06 -8.78
N VAL A 105 -5.98 -2.85 -9.40
CA VAL A 105 -5.03 -3.72 -8.71
C VAL A 105 -3.61 -3.24 -9.02
N TYR A 106 -2.75 -3.20 -8.00
CA TYR A 106 -1.32 -3.01 -8.15
C TYR A 106 -0.59 -4.16 -7.48
N ARG A 107 0.12 -4.97 -8.27
CA ARG A 107 1.01 -6.02 -7.77
C ARG A 107 2.42 -5.46 -7.65
N GLU A 108 3.07 -5.66 -6.51
CA GLU A 108 4.47 -5.27 -6.36
C GLU A 108 5.34 -5.93 -7.43
N GLY A 109 6.41 -5.25 -7.87
CA GLY A 109 7.26 -5.71 -8.97
C GLY A 109 6.62 -5.67 -10.37
N SER A 110 5.30 -5.44 -10.52
CA SER A 110 4.62 -5.48 -11.83
C SER A 110 5.01 -4.36 -12.81
N ARG A 111 5.71 -3.34 -12.34
CA ARG A 111 6.25 -2.24 -13.14
C ARG A 111 7.71 -2.07 -12.78
N GLU A 112 8.59 -2.75 -13.50
CA GLU A 112 10.04 -2.50 -13.42
C GLU A 112 10.39 -1.16 -14.11
N GLY A 113 11.30 -0.38 -13.50
CA GLY A 113 11.93 0.78 -14.13
C GLY A 113 11.47 2.19 -13.72
N ILE A 114 10.75 2.38 -12.61
CA ILE A 114 10.43 3.75 -12.09
C ILE A 114 11.20 4.08 -10.80
N PHE A 115 11.70 3.07 -10.08
CA PHE A 115 12.52 3.26 -8.88
C PHE A 115 13.63 2.22 -8.82
N ASP A 116 14.56 2.27 -9.77
CA ASP A 116 15.87 1.65 -9.56
C ASP A 116 16.60 2.49 -8.50
N TYR A 117 16.73 1.94 -7.28
CA TYR A 117 17.49 2.51 -6.17
C TYR A 117 18.74 1.68 -5.87
#